data_AF-A0A832M2F5-F1
#
_entry.id   AF-A0A832M2F5-F1
#
_cell.length_a   1.000
_cell.length_b   1.000
_cell.length_c   1.000
_cell.angle_alpha   90.00
_cell.angle_beta   90.00
_cell.angle_gamma   90.00
#
_symmetry.space_group_name_H-M   'P 1'
#
loop_
_entity.id
_entity.type
_entity.pdbx_description
1 polymer ?
#
loop_
_entity_poly.entity_id
_entity_poly.type
_entity_poly.pdbx_seq_one_letter_code
_entity_poly.pdbx_strand_id
1 'polypeptide(L)'
;MEARLWYRRLQLERAAEALRRNGFSAYVASSAEKAKSLVLSLVPPGSTVGVGGSVTVRELGLIEELERRGCRVVHHWVQAPPEELDALRRAELVSDVFLSSVNAVTLDGKLVVIDGVGNRAAALLFGPKRVVVVAGRNKLTRSVEEGVWRARNVAAVMNCRRLGLRTP
;
A
#
# COMPACT_ATOMS: atom_id res chain seq x y z
N MET A 1 1.67 17.55 -23.84
CA MET A 1 2.20 16.53 -22.91
C MET A 1 2.28 17.07 -21.47
N GLU A 2 2.81 18.28 -21.31
CA GLU A 2 2.95 19.01 -20.04
C GLU A 2 1.64 19.22 -19.26
N ALA A 3 0.57 19.70 -19.90
CA ALA A 3 -0.72 19.93 -19.24
C ALA A 3 -1.30 18.69 -18.54
N ARG A 4 -1.13 17.48 -19.11
CA ARG A 4 -1.57 16.23 -18.48
C ARG A 4 -0.73 15.88 -17.25
N LEU A 5 0.58 16.14 -17.27
CA LEU A 5 1.45 15.90 -16.13
C LEU A 5 1.16 16.89 -15.00
N TRP A 6 0.99 18.17 -15.34
CA TRP A 6 0.55 19.20 -14.41
C TRP A 6 -0.77 18.83 -13.73
N TYR A 7 -1.80 18.46 -14.51
CA TYR A 7 -3.10 18.09 -13.95
C TYR A 7 -3.01 16.86 -13.02
N ARG A 8 -2.25 15.83 -13.42
CA ARG A 8 -2.03 14.64 -12.57
C ARG A 8 -1.33 15.00 -11.26
N ARG A 9 -0.36 15.89 -11.30
CA ARG A 9 0.31 16.39 -10.09
C ARG A 9 -0.66 17.16 -9.21
N LEU A 10 -1.47 18.05 -9.78
CA LEU A 10 -2.49 18.80 -9.04
C LEU A 10 -3.46 17.88 -8.29
N GLN A 11 -3.90 16.77 -8.89
CA GLN A 11 -4.77 15.79 -8.23
C GLN A 11 -4.07 15.07 -7.07
N LEU A 12 -2.79 14.73 -7.23
CA LEU A 12 -2.00 14.12 -6.15
C LEU A 12 -1.81 15.08 -4.98
N GLU A 13 -1.49 16.34 -5.24
CA GLU A 13 -1.33 17.36 -4.20
C GLU A 13 -2.65 17.60 -3.46
N ARG A 14 -3.78 17.69 -4.17
CA ARG A 14 -5.12 17.80 -3.55
C ARG A 14 -5.43 16.62 -2.61
N ALA A 15 -5.20 15.40 -3.07
CA ALA A 15 -5.41 14.21 -2.25
C ALA A 15 -4.46 14.19 -1.04
N ALA A 16 -3.19 14.58 -1.21
CA ALA A 16 -2.22 14.64 -0.13
C ALA A 16 -2.60 15.70 0.92
N GLU A 17 -3.06 16.87 0.51
CA GLU A 17 -3.55 17.91 1.42
C GLU A 17 -4.80 17.45 2.18
N ALA A 18 -5.74 16.79 1.51
CA ALA A 18 -6.91 16.22 2.17
C ALA A 18 -6.55 15.11 3.17
N LEU A 19 -5.60 14.23 2.82
CA LEU A 19 -5.05 13.23 3.74
C LEU A 19 -4.42 13.89 4.98
N ARG A 20 -3.63 14.97 4.80
CA ARG A 20 -3.06 15.71 5.93
C ARG A 20 -4.12 16.31 6.84
N ARG A 21 -5.18 16.89 6.28
CA ARG A 21 -6.33 17.40 7.06
C ARG A 21 -7.05 16.30 7.83
N ASN A 22 -7.03 15.07 7.33
CA ASN A 22 -7.61 13.89 7.99
C ASN A 22 -6.62 13.16 8.92
N GLY A 23 -5.49 13.79 9.28
CA GLY A 23 -4.56 13.26 10.29
C GLY A 23 -3.46 12.34 9.76
N PHE A 24 -3.32 12.18 8.45
CA PHE A 24 -2.24 11.38 7.86
C PHE A 24 -0.99 12.23 7.57
N SER A 25 0.19 11.63 7.74
CA SER A 25 1.41 12.15 7.08
C SER A 25 1.39 11.75 5.60
N ALA A 26 1.18 12.72 4.71
CA ALA A 26 1.13 12.47 3.26
C ALA A 26 2.24 13.19 2.50
N TYR A 27 2.76 12.52 1.47
CA TYR A 27 3.85 13.00 0.64
C TYR A 27 3.58 12.67 -0.83
N VAL A 28 4.03 13.54 -1.74
CA VAL A 28 3.93 13.32 -3.19
C VAL A 28 5.33 13.08 -3.74
N ALA A 29 5.54 11.93 -4.38
CA ALA A 29 6.77 11.61 -5.09
C ALA A 29 6.58 11.78 -6.61
N SER A 30 7.57 12.38 -7.28
CA SER A 30 7.49 12.62 -8.73
C SER A 30 7.88 11.42 -9.59
N SER A 31 8.46 10.37 -9.00
CA SER A 31 8.87 9.14 -9.70
C SER A 31 8.86 7.94 -8.76
N ALA A 32 9.02 6.74 -9.33
CA ALA A 32 9.14 5.49 -8.57
C ALA A 32 10.37 5.49 -7.65
N GLU A 33 11.50 6.00 -8.14
CA GLU A 33 12.75 6.10 -7.39
C GLU A 33 12.59 7.03 -6.18
N LYS A 34 11.98 8.21 -6.38
CA LYS A 34 11.70 9.13 -5.27
C LYS A 34 10.70 8.54 -4.28
N ALA A 35 9.71 7.79 -4.75
CA ALA A 35 8.78 7.09 -3.87
C ALA A 35 9.52 6.02 -3.04
N LYS A 36 10.40 5.23 -3.67
CA LYS A 36 11.26 4.25 -3.01
C LYS A 36 12.13 4.93 -1.93
N SER A 37 12.89 5.96 -2.29
CA SER A 37 13.75 6.69 -1.35
C SER A 37 12.98 7.27 -0.16
N LEU A 38 11.79 7.80 -0.40
CA LEU A 38 10.93 8.32 0.66
C LEU A 38 10.44 7.21 1.60
N VAL A 39 9.97 6.07 1.07
CA VAL A 39 9.54 4.96 1.92
C VAL A 39 10.71 4.47 2.77
N LEU A 40 11.90 4.34 2.17
CA LEU A 40 13.10 3.93 2.90
C LEU A 40 13.48 4.89 4.02
N SER A 41 13.30 6.20 3.85
CA SER A 41 13.60 7.17 4.93
C SER A 41 12.60 7.11 6.09
N LEU A 42 11.40 6.57 5.87
CA LEU A 42 10.38 6.39 6.90
C LEU A 42 10.56 5.10 7.72
N VAL A 43 11.41 4.17 7.26
CA VAL A 43 11.72 2.92 7.95
C VAL A 43 13.02 3.07 8.76
N PRO A 44 12.96 3.01 10.11
CA PRO A 44 14.16 3.06 10.94
C PRO A 44 15.08 1.86 10.66
N PRO A 45 16.42 2.04 10.69
CA PRO A 45 17.37 0.93 10.59
C PRO A 45 17.09 -0.16 11.65
N GLY A 46 17.26 -1.43 11.28
CA GLY A 46 17.06 -2.57 12.18
C GLY A 46 15.60 -2.91 12.50
N SER A 47 14.62 -2.23 11.90
CA SER A 47 13.20 -2.52 12.12
C SER A 47 12.80 -3.90 11.59
N THR A 48 11.82 -4.52 12.23
CA THR A 48 11.02 -5.58 11.61
C THR A 48 9.95 -4.93 10.73
N VAL A 49 9.91 -5.30 9.45
CA VAL A 49 9.01 -4.72 8.45
C VAL A 49 8.04 -5.78 7.92
N GLY A 50 6.75 -5.62 8.19
CA GLY A 50 5.70 -6.45 7.63
C GLY A 50 5.25 -5.93 6.26
N VAL A 51 5.06 -6.80 5.27
CA VAL A 51 4.54 -6.43 3.95
C VAL A 51 3.23 -7.15 3.65
N GLY A 52 2.12 -6.43 3.76
CA GLY A 52 0.76 -6.98 3.70
C GLY A 52 0.25 -7.47 2.35
N GLY A 53 1.12 -7.81 1.39
CA GLY A 53 0.70 -8.23 0.04
C GLY A 53 0.42 -7.07 -0.91
N SER A 54 1.42 -6.22 -1.13
CA SER A 54 1.34 -5.04 -2.00
C SER A 54 2.22 -5.18 -3.24
N VAL A 55 1.61 -5.25 -4.42
CA VAL A 55 2.35 -5.36 -5.70
C VAL A 55 3.20 -4.10 -5.90
N THR A 56 2.64 -2.93 -5.57
CA THR A 56 3.36 -1.65 -5.63
C THR A 56 4.63 -1.64 -4.77
N VAL A 57 4.61 -2.28 -3.59
CA VAL A 57 5.80 -2.36 -2.73
C VAL A 57 6.89 -3.23 -3.38
N ARG A 58 6.49 -4.33 -4.03
CA ARG A 58 7.41 -5.20 -4.79
C ARG A 58 7.96 -4.56 -6.04
N GLU A 59 7.12 -3.91 -6.84
CA GLU A 59 7.55 -3.23 -8.07
C GLU A 59 8.56 -2.12 -7.78
N LEU A 60 8.51 -1.51 -6.59
CA LEU A 60 9.49 -0.54 -6.13
C LEU A 60 10.78 -1.19 -5.57
N GLY A 61 10.88 -2.51 -5.51
CA GLY A 61 12.04 -3.24 -4.99
C GLY A 61 12.35 -2.87 -3.54
N LEU A 62 11.31 -2.65 -2.72
CA LEU A 62 11.45 -2.24 -1.32
C LEU A 62 11.83 -3.40 -0.40
N ILE A 63 11.40 -4.63 -0.71
CA ILE A 63 11.68 -5.81 0.11
C ILE A 63 13.20 -6.04 0.14
N GLU A 64 13.79 -6.18 -1.04
CA GLU A 64 15.21 -6.50 -1.20
C GLU A 64 16.10 -5.36 -0.70
N GLU A 65 15.65 -4.11 -0.83
CA GLU A 65 16.37 -2.95 -0.32
C GLU A 65 16.36 -2.87 1.21
N LEU A 66 15.23 -3.17 1.84
CA LEU A 66 15.12 -3.14 3.30
C LEU A 66 15.94 -4.26 3.94
N GLU A 67 15.94 -5.45 3.34
CA GLU A 67 16.83 -6.54 3.74
C GLU A 67 18.30 -6.15 3.61
N ARG A 68 18.72 -5.55 2.49
CA ARG A 68 20.09 -5.02 2.32
C ARG A 68 20.49 -3.98 3.36
N ARG A 69 19.53 -3.20 3.85
CA ARG A 69 19.72 -2.22 4.92
C ARG A 69 19.70 -2.83 6.33
N GLY A 70 19.61 -4.15 6.45
CA GLY A 70 19.63 -4.88 7.71
C GLY A 70 18.28 -4.89 8.45
N CYS A 71 17.17 -4.60 7.78
CA CYS A 71 15.83 -4.78 8.36
C CYS A 71 15.41 -6.25 8.25
N ARG A 72 14.65 -6.75 9.23
CA ARG A 72 13.99 -8.05 9.11
C ARG A 72 12.68 -7.88 8.35
N VAL A 73 12.59 -8.36 7.12
CA VAL A 73 11.37 -8.24 6.32
C VAL A 73 10.53 -9.52 6.43
N VAL A 74 9.22 -9.37 6.68
CA VAL A 74 8.26 -10.48 6.82
C VAL A 74 7.15 -10.29 5.78
N HIS A 75 6.90 -11.32 4.97
CA HIS A 75 5.83 -11.30 3.99
C HIS A 75 5.28 -12.71 3.64
N HIS A 76 3.97 -12.81 3.43
CA HIS A 76 3.27 -14.05 3.10
C HIS A 76 3.29 -14.40 1.59
N TRP A 77 4.09 -13.70 0.77
CA TRP A 77 4.25 -14.01 -0.65
C TRP A 77 5.42 -14.97 -0.91
N VAL A 78 5.34 -16.11 -0.24
CA VAL A 78 6.26 -17.25 -0.36
C VAL A 78 5.46 -18.50 -0.70
N GLN A 79 6.13 -19.53 -1.19
CA GLN A 79 5.51 -20.84 -1.37
C GLN A 79 5.59 -21.58 -0.03
N ALA A 80 4.48 -21.66 0.68
CA ALA A 80 4.37 -22.33 1.97
C ALA A 80 2.94 -22.88 2.17
N PRO A 81 2.74 -23.85 3.08
CA PRO A 81 1.42 -24.32 3.49
C PRO A 81 0.52 -23.20 4.03
N PRO A 82 -0.83 -23.33 3.93
CA PRO A 82 -1.77 -22.30 4.38
C PRO A 82 -1.56 -21.82 5.83
N GLU A 83 -1.26 -22.74 6.75
CA GLU A 83 -1.00 -22.45 8.16
C GLU A 83 0.26 -21.59 8.37
N GLU A 84 1.30 -21.82 7.58
CA GLU A 84 2.52 -21.00 7.61
C GLU A 84 2.27 -19.62 7.01
N LEU A 85 1.48 -19.54 5.93
CA LEU A 85 1.09 -18.25 5.34
C LEU A 85 0.28 -17.40 6.31
N ASP A 86 -0.60 -18.02 7.10
CA ASP A 86 -1.36 -17.32 8.14
C ASP A 86 -0.48 -16.90 9.32
N ALA A 87 0.49 -17.73 9.71
CA ALA A 87 1.50 -17.33 10.69
C ALA A 87 2.32 -16.12 10.20
N LEU A 88 2.72 -16.11 8.92
CA LEU A 88 3.41 -14.96 8.31
C LEU A 88 2.54 -13.71 8.30
N ARG A 89 1.25 -13.81 7.93
CA ARG A 89 0.31 -12.66 7.99
C ARG A 89 0.17 -12.11 9.40
N ARG A 90 0.13 -12.96 10.42
CA ARG A 90 0.12 -12.52 11.83
C ARG A 90 1.45 -11.85 12.22
N ALA A 91 2.58 -12.39 11.77
CA ALA A 91 3.88 -11.80 12.00
C ALA A 91 4.05 -10.43 11.31
N GLU A 92 3.46 -10.24 10.13
CA GLU A 92 3.40 -8.92 9.47
C GLU A 92 2.66 -7.89 10.35
N LEU A 93 1.57 -8.29 11.01
CA LEU A 93 0.73 -7.41 11.83
C LEU A 93 1.41 -6.93 13.12
N VAL A 94 2.38 -7.66 13.64
CA VAL A 94 3.11 -7.32 14.87
C VAL A 94 4.52 -6.78 14.59
N SER A 95 4.77 -6.36 13.35
CA SER A 95 6.01 -5.69 12.94
C SER A 95 6.13 -4.27 13.50
N ASP A 96 7.31 -3.67 13.41
CA ASP A 96 7.52 -2.26 13.80
C ASP A 96 6.94 -1.31 12.75
N VAL A 97 7.09 -1.68 11.47
CA VAL A 97 6.59 -0.92 10.33
C VAL A 97 5.84 -1.84 9.36
N PHE A 98 4.62 -1.46 9.00
CA PHE A 98 3.84 -2.16 7.99
C PHE A 98 3.85 -1.42 6.65
N LEU A 99 4.25 -2.09 5.59
CA LEU A 99 4.17 -1.59 4.22
C LEU A 99 2.98 -2.18 3.49
N SER A 100 2.16 -1.32 2.91
CA SER A 100 0.98 -1.76 2.17
C SER A 100 0.62 -0.82 1.04
N SER A 101 -0.47 -1.16 0.36
CA SER A 101 -1.17 -0.28 -0.55
C SER A 101 -2.67 -0.46 -0.36
N VAL A 102 -3.44 0.48 -0.89
CA VAL A 102 -4.90 0.52 -0.75
C VAL A 102 -5.59 0.23 -2.08
N ASN A 103 -6.90 0.00 -2.04
CA ASN A 103 -7.71 -0.15 -3.24
C ASN A 103 -8.02 1.22 -3.85
N ALA A 104 -8.25 2.25 -3.05
CA ALA A 104 -8.38 3.62 -3.52
C ALA A 104 -7.97 4.66 -2.47
N VAL A 105 -7.65 5.86 -2.94
CA VAL A 105 -7.49 7.07 -2.14
C VAL A 105 -8.46 8.09 -2.71
N THR A 106 -9.34 8.65 -1.89
CA THR A 106 -10.31 9.64 -2.35
C THR A 106 -9.68 11.04 -2.37
N LEU A 107 -10.18 11.93 -3.24
CA LEU A 107 -9.71 13.32 -3.33
C LEU A 107 -9.98 14.12 -2.04
N ASP A 108 -10.92 13.68 -1.22
CA ASP A 108 -11.21 14.21 0.12
C ASP A 108 -10.50 13.45 1.26
N GLY A 109 -9.47 12.66 0.93
CA GLY A 109 -8.47 12.17 1.89
C GLY A 109 -8.88 10.93 2.67
N LYS A 110 -9.66 10.01 2.10
CA LYS A 110 -10.05 8.74 2.71
C LYS A 110 -9.37 7.58 1.99
N LEU A 111 -9.04 6.52 2.73
CA LEU A 111 -8.49 5.29 2.19
C LEU A 111 -9.61 4.26 2.06
N VAL A 112 -9.73 3.63 0.89
CA VAL A 112 -10.66 2.51 0.68
C VAL A 112 -9.87 1.22 0.59
N VAL A 113 -10.20 0.29 1.49
CA VAL A 113 -9.55 -1.02 1.58
C VAL A 113 -10.61 -2.10 1.61
N ILE A 114 -10.54 -2.99 0.62
CA ILE A 114 -11.29 -4.24 0.58
C ILE A 114 -10.26 -5.36 0.57
N ASP A 115 -10.37 -6.24 1.56
CA ASP A 115 -9.37 -7.24 1.83
C ASP A 115 -10.01 -8.60 2.13
N GLY A 116 -9.58 -9.63 1.42
CA GLY A 116 -10.18 -10.96 1.51
C GLY A 116 -9.80 -11.69 2.81
N VAL A 117 -8.53 -11.62 3.20
CA VAL A 117 -8.02 -12.24 4.44
C VAL A 117 -8.15 -11.30 5.64
N GLY A 118 -8.28 -9.99 5.38
CA GLY A 118 -8.41 -8.97 6.41
C GLY A 118 -7.09 -8.50 7.05
N ASN A 119 -5.95 -9.09 6.69
CA ASN A 119 -4.65 -8.72 7.27
C ASN A 119 -4.25 -7.26 6.97
N ARG A 120 -4.49 -6.74 5.76
CA ARG A 120 -4.22 -5.33 5.44
C ARG A 120 -5.17 -4.39 6.17
N ALA A 121 -6.45 -4.75 6.27
CA ALA A 121 -7.43 -3.96 6.99
C ALA A 121 -7.08 -3.88 8.49
N ALA A 122 -6.77 -5.02 9.10
CA ALA A 122 -6.34 -5.09 10.50
C ALA A 122 -5.05 -4.27 10.74
N ALA A 123 -4.07 -4.36 9.84
CA ALA A 123 -2.83 -3.59 9.94
C ALA A 123 -3.07 -2.08 9.92
N LEU A 124 -3.94 -1.61 9.02
CA LEU A 124 -4.23 -0.19 8.82
C LEU A 124 -5.07 0.41 9.94
N LEU A 125 -5.93 -0.39 10.58
CA LEU A 125 -6.84 0.07 11.62
C LEU A 125 -6.25 -0.03 13.03
N PHE A 126 -5.53 -1.11 13.33
CA PHE A 126 -5.04 -1.38 14.68
C PHE A 126 -3.57 -1.79 14.76
N GLY A 127 -2.98 -2.30 13.68
CA GLY A 127 -1.71 -3.01 13.71
C GLY A 127 -0.47 -2.16 14.09
N PRO A 128 0.63 -2.22 13.32
CA PRO A 128 1.88 -1.60 13.75
C PRO A 128 1.76 -0.10 14.03
N LYS A 129 2.58 0.38 14.97
CA LYS A 129 2.65 1.81 15.32
C LYS A 129 2.94 2.71 14.12
N ARG A 130 3.61 2.17 13.09
CA ARG A 130 3.87 2.86 11.84
C ARG A 130 3.35 2.05 10.66
N VAL A 131 2.44 2.64 9.89
CA VAL A 131 1.95 2.07 8.64
C VAL A 131 2.26 3.02 7.49
N VAL A 132 2.92 2.52 6.45
CA VAL A 132 3.25 3.27 5.24
C VAL A 132 2.46 2.70 4.08
N VAL A 133 1.55 3.53 3.55
CA VAL A 133 0.73 3.20 2.39
C VAL A 133 1.34 3.86 1.16
N VAL A 134 1.70 3.05 0.16
CA VAL A 134 2.16 3.55 -1.14
C VAL A 134 1.02 3.44 -2.15
N ALA A 135 0.57 4.56 -2.72
CA ALA A 135 -0.51 4.58 -3.69
C ALA A 135 -0.15 5.40 -4.93
N GLY A 136 -0.32 4.81 -6.11
CA GLY A 136 -0.15 5.50 -7.38
C GLY A 136 -1.38 6.34 -7.75
N ARG A 137 -1.20 7.29 -8.69
CA ARG A 137 -2.30 8.14 -9.19
C ARG A 137 -3.50 7.36 -9.75
N ASN A 138 -3.27 6.14 -10.22
CA ASN A 138 -4.31 5.22 -10.72
C ASN A 138 -5.28 4.73 -9.62
N LYS A 139 -5.01 5.08 -8.36
CA LYS A 139 -5.84 4.77 -7.19
C LYS A 139 -6.65 5.97 -6.70
N LEU A 140 -6.48 7.15 -7.30
CA LEU A 140 -7.29 8.32 -6.95
C LEU A 140 -8.73 8.15 -7.42
N THR A 141 -9.68 8.53 -6.56
CA THR A 141 -11.12 8.48 -6.80
C THR A 141 -11.78 9.72 -6.21
N ARG A 142 -12.96 10.11 -6.69
CA ARG A 142 -13.62 11.35 -6.26
C ARG A 142 -14.35 11.18 -4.93
N SER A 143 -14.84 9.97 -4.64
CA SER A 143 -15.59 9.66 -3.43
C SER A 143 -15.34 8.23 -2.95
N VAL A 144 -15.86 7.90 -1.77
CA VAL A 144 -15.78 6.54 -1.21
C VAL A 144 -16.55 5.55 -2.07
N GLU A 145 -17.71 5.93 -2.62
CA GLU A 145 -18.54 5.10 -3.50
C GLU A 145 -17.76 4.74 -4.77
N GLU A 146 -17.10 5.72 -5.40
CA GLU A 146 -16.22 5.47 -6.55
C GLU A 146 -15.01 4.59 -6.13
N GLY A 147 -14.46 4.82 -4.94
CA GLY A 147 -13.39 4.00 -4.37
C GLY A 147 -13.80 2.53 -4.20
N VAL A 148 -15.00 2.26 -3.67
CA VAL A 148 -15.58 0.93 -3.53
C VAL A 148 -15.85 0.31 -4.89
N TRP A 149 -16.40 1.09 -5.83
CA TRP A 149 -16.62 0.64 -7.21
C TRP A 149 -15.29 0.22 -7.86
N ARG A 150 -14.24 1.05 -7.76
CA ARG A 150 -12.90 0.75 -8.27
C ARG A 150 -12.32 -0.50 -7.60
N ALA A 151 -12.50 -0.64 -6.28
CA ALA A 151 -11.99 -1.77 -5.53
C ALA A 151 -12.57 -3.10 -6.04
N ARG A 152 -13.88 -3.14 -6.32
CA ARG A 152 -14.58 -4.32 -6.83
C ARG A 152 -14.33 -4.57 -8.32
N ASN A 153 -14.45 -3.55 -9.15
CA ASN A 153 -14.50 -3.71 -10.60
C ASN A 153 -13.14 -3.59 -11.29
N VAL A 154 -12.14 -3.02 -10.62
CA VAL A 154 -10.78 -2.85 -11.18
C VAL A 154 -9.77 -3.61 -10.35
N ALA A 155 -9.66 -3.30 -9.06
CA ALA A 155 -8.60 -3.87 -8.23
C ALA A 155 -8.79 -5.38 -8.00
N ALA A 156 -9.99 -5.83 -7.64
CA ALA A 156 -10.26 -7.24 -7.41
C ALA A 156 -10.10 -8.05 -8.70
N VAL A 157 -10.66 -7.59 -9.83
CA VAL A 157 -10.53 -8.27 -11.14
C VAL A 157 -9.06 -8.45 -11.55
N MET A 158 -8.23 -7.40 -11.47
CA MET A 158 -6.79 -7.50 -11.75
C MET A 158 -6.09 -8.47 -10.80
N ASN A 159 -6.51 -8.49 -9.54
CA ASN A 159 -5.93 -9.34 -8.51
C ASN A 159 -6.33 -10.81 -8.67
N CYS A 160 -7.57 -11.10 -9.03
CA CYS A 160 -8.06 -12.45 -9.35
C CYS A 160 -7.26 -13.06 -10.50
N ARG A 161 -7.04 -12.29 -11.58
CA ARG A 161 -6.18 -12.72 -12.68
C ARG A 161 -4.75 -13.04 -12.23
N ARG A 162 -4.16 -12.19 -11.38
CA ARG A 162 -2.81 -12.41 -10.83
C ARG A 162 -2.74 -13.67 -9.96
N LEU A 163 -3.79 -13.98 -9.22
CA LEU A 163 -3.88 -15.13 -8.32
C LEU A 163 -4.42 -16.41 -8.98
N GLY A 164 -4.79 -16.36 -10.27
CA GLY A 164 -5.39 -17.51 -10.96
C GLY A 164 -6.78 -17.91 -10.45
N LEU A 165 -7.54 -16.96 -9.88
CA LEU A 165 -8.89 -17.20 -9.36
C LEU A 165 -9.95 -17.06 -10.46
N ARG A 166 -11.09 -17.76 -10.29
CA ARG A 166 -12.16 -17.88 -11.30
C ARG A 166 -13.20 -16.75 -11.28
N THR A 167 -13.14 -15.81 -10.35
CA THR A 167 -14.14 -14.73 -10.22
C THR A 167 -13.62 -13.41 -10.79
N PRO A 168 -14.48 -12.56 -11.36
CA PRO A 168 -14.49 -11.13 -11.04
C PRO A 168 -14.90 -10.93 -9.58
#